data_AF-A0A417V1B9-F1
#
_entry.id   AF-A0A417V1B9-F1
#
_cell.length_a   1.000
_cell.length_b   1.000
_cell.length_c   1.000
_cell.angle_alpha   90.00
_cell.angle_beta   90.00
_cell.angle_gamma   90.00
#
_symmetry.space_group_name_H-M   'P 1'
#
loop_
_entity.id
_entity.type
_entity.pdbx_description
1 polymer ?
#
loop_
_entity_poly.entity_id
_entity_poly.type
_entity_poly.pdbx_seq_one_letter_code
_entity_poly.pdbx_strand_id
1 'polypeptide(L)'
;MEKIKKNIEFIVGLVGLLGIFYSIIMFIYNKTYQQDCEEFYKIPAKYFEGDLNEKILYIVFIIGLMAILIYPIIARNQDKKENRETKFTLIFYFGYMLIIGACISVLNVCFLDAILKNISINIFVNENGIITRVFVYFITYVGLMGLVFLDKINILKKSKKIVSLFVIICISLDALLLIGSTGCVLSKSIKDKSNYEIMYVNNKKYVVLSEYDDKILAVPLRIGKDGQYIFSTSKYEFWDRLQGKFKFEKLDKRPKIE
;
A
#
# COMPACT_ATOMS: atom_id res chain seq x y z
N MET A 1 39.31 -4.66 -7.76
CA MET A 1 39.18 -3.67 -6.67
C MET A 1 38.54 -2.38 -7.16
N GLU A 2 39.04 -1.80 -8.26
CA GLU A 2 38.55 -0.54 -8.85
C GLU A 2 37.07 -0.57 -9.29
N LYS A 3 36.62 -1.68 -9.90
CA LYS A 3 35.20 -1.89 -10.28
C LYS A 3 34.25 -1.92 -9.07
N ILE A 4 34.72 -2.45 -7.93
CA ILE A 4 33.94 -2.49 -6.69
C ILE A 4 33.83 -1.08 -6.10
N LYS A 5 34.94 -0.33 -6.08
CA LYS A 5 34.95 1.06 -5.60
C LYS A 5 34.01 1.95 -6.41
N LYS A 6 34.05 1.87 -7.75
CA LYS A 6 33.15 2.61 -8.65
C LYS A 6 31.67 2.27 -8.42
N ASN A 7 31.36 1.00 -8.15
CA ASN A 7 29.99 0.58 -7.83
C ASN A 7 29.52 1.14 -6.47
N ILE A 8 30.40 1.17 -5.47
CA ILE A 8 30.09 1.75 -4.15
C ILE A 8 29.84 3.25 -4.29
N GLU A 9 30.71 3.99 -4.99
CA GLU A 9 30.54 5.43 -5.22
C GLU A 9 29.21 5.73 -5.93
N PHE A 10 28.82 4.92 -6.92
CA PHE A 10 27.53 5.04 -7.60
C PHE A 10 26.34 4.80 -6.66
N ILE A 11 26.40 3.75 -5.83
CA ILE A 11 25.35 3.44 -4.84
C ILE A 11 25.20 4.59 -3.84
N VAL A 12 26.32 5.10 -3.31
CA VAL A 12 26.33 6.23 -2.37
C VAL A 12 25.71 7.47 -3.00
N GLY A 13 26.07 7.79 -4.25
CA GLY A 13 25.46 8.91 -4.98
C GLY A 13 23.95 8.75 -5.17
N LEU A 14 23.49 7.53 -5.48
CA LEU A 14 22.08 7.21 -5.66
C LEU A 14 21.29 7.33 -4.34
N VAL A 15 21.85 6.82 -3.23
CA VAL A 15 21.26 6.97 -1.89
C VAL A 15 21.17 8.44 -1.48
N GLY A 16 22.21 9.24 -1.77
CA GLY A 16 22.20 10.68 -1.52
C GLY A 16 21.08 11.40 -2.27
N LEU A 17 20.91 11.10 -3.56
CA LEU A 17 19.80 11.64 -4.37
C LEU A 17 18.44 11.24 -3.81
N LEU A 18 18.26 9.97 -3.44
CA LEU A 18 17.00 9.49 -2.84
C LEU A 18 16.67 10.23 -1.54
N GLY A 19 17.68 10.52 -0.70
CA GLY A 19 17.49 11.31 0.53
C GLY A 19 17.00 12.75 0.26
N ILE A 20 17.53 13.40 -0.78
CA ILE A 20 17.07 14.73 -1.21
C ILE A 20 15.62 14.66 -1.69
N PHE A 21 15.29 13.71 -2.57
CA PHE A 21 13.92 13.53 -3.06
C PHE A 21 12.94 13.21 -1.93
N TYR A 22 13.31 12.34 -1.00
CA TYR A 22 12.51 12.05 0.20
C TYR A 22 12.21 13.34 0.97
N SER A 23 13.22 14.18 1.20
CA SER A 23 13.06 15.42 1.96
C SER A 23 12.11 16.40 1.28
N ILE A 24 12.20 16.52 -0.05
CA ILE A 24 11.29 17.35 -0.85
C ILE A 24 9.85 16.81 -0.79
N ILE A 25 9.68 15.50 -0.97
CA ILE A 25 8.36 14.84 -0.90
C ILE A 25 7.75 15.01 0.50
N MET A 26 8.54 14.81 1.56
CA MET A 26 8.13 14.98 2.95
C MET A 26 7.67 16.41 3.21
N PHE A 27 8.43 17.40 2.74
CA PHE A 27 8.07 18.80 2.89
C PHE A 27 6.73 19.13 2.21
N ILE A 28 6.56 18.73 0.94
CA ILE A 28 5.32 18.98 0.18
C ILE A 28 4.13 18.29 0.85
N TYR A 29 4.28 17.02 1.21
CA TYR A 29 3.21 16.27 1.86
C TYR A 29 2.82 16.86 3.20
N ASN A 30 3.78 17.22 4.06
CA ASN A 30 3.46 17.77 5.37
C ASN A 30 2.68 19.07 5.22
N LYS A 31 3.03 19.92 4.23
CA LYS A 31 2.26 21.12 3.91
C LYS A 31 0.83 20.83 3.47
N THR A 32 0.63 19.87 2.56
CA THR A 32 -0.71 19.48 2.12
C THR A 32 -1.51 18.87 3.28
N TYR A 33 -0.91 18.00 4.08
CA TYR A 33 -1.54 17.37 5.23
C TYR A 33 -1.98 18.39 6.29
N GLN A 34 -1.11 19.37 6.58
CA GLN A 34 -1.40 20.48 7.48
C GLN A 34 -2.62 21.30 7.01
N GLN A 35 -2.69 21.60 5.71
CA GLN A 35 -3.82 22.31 5.11
C GLN A 35 -5.12 21.50 5.20
N ASP A 36 -5.07 20.21 4.89
CA ASP A 36 -6.22 19.30 4.97
C ASP A 36 -6.74 19.19 6.42
N CYS A 37 -5.83 19.12 7.39
CA CYS A 37 -6.16 19.07 8.82
C CYS A 37 -6.78 20.39 9.30
N GLU A 38 -6.27 21.53 8.87
CA GLU A 38 -6.86 22.84 9.18
C GLU A 38 -8.26 22.98 8.57
N GLU A 39 -8.44 22.56 7.31
CA GLU A 39 -9.76 22.57 6.68
C GLU A 39 -10.75 21.66 7.41
N PHE A 40 -10.31 20.47 7.83
CA PHE A 40 -11.17 19.48 8.46
C PHE A 40 -11.45 19.77 9.94
N TYR A 41 -10.42 19.94 10.77
CA TYR A 41 -10.55 20.13 12.22
C TYR A 41 -10.78 21.60 12.62
N LYS A 42 -10.55 22.57 11.73
CA LYS A 42 -10.63 24.01 12.04
C LYS A 42 -9.67 24.46 13.14
N ILE A 43 -8.54 23.75 13.27
CA ILE A 43 -7.43 24.07 14.17
C ILE A 43 -6.26 24.56 13.31
N PRO A 44 -5.44 25.55 13.75
CA PRO A 44 -4.33 26.06 12.95
C PRO A 44 -3.39 24.97 12.44
N ALA A 45 -3.08 25.01 11.14
CA ALA A 45 -2.26 24.04 10.42
C ALA A 45 -0.91 23.70 11.10
N LYS A 46 -0.29 24.68 11.75
CA LYS A 46 1.03 24.53 12.39
C LYS A 46 1.09 23.47 13.50
N TYR A 47 -0.05 23.04 14.05
CA TYR A 47 -0.12 22.03 15.11
C TYR A 47 -0.27 20.60 14.60
N PHE A 48 -0.25 20.40 13.29
CA PHE A 48 -0.34 19.08 12.68
C PHE A 48 0.98 18.71 12.01
N GLU A 49 1.39 17.48 12.21
CA GLU A 49 2.50 16.87 11.47
C GLU A 49 2.03 15.59 10.82
N GLY A 50 2.23 15.50 9.51
CA GLY A 50 1.88 14.32 8.73
C GLY A 50 3.00 13.30 8.76
N ASP A 51 2.67 12.05 9.13
CA ASP A 51 3.59 10.93 8.97
C ASP A 51 3.44 10.29 7.59
N LEU A 52 4.52 10.28 6.81
CA LEU A 52 4.63 9.64 5.50
C LEU A 52 5.23 8.24 5.55
N ASN A 53 5.80 7.83 6.69
CA ASN A 53 6.63 6.66 6.77
C ASN A 53 5.87 5.40 6.37
N GLU A 54 4.62 5.24 6.80
CA GLU A 54 3.78 4.11 6.38
C GLU A 54 3.54 4.08 4.87
N LYS A 55 3.26 5.24 4.25
CA LYS A 55 3.01 5.35 2.80
C LYS A 55 4.29 5.08 2.00
N ILE A 56 5.43 5.56 2.48
CA ILE A 56 6.74 5.34 1.84
C ILE A 56 7.17 3.89 1.99
N LEU A 57 7.02 3.32 3.18
CA LEU A 57 7.27 1.91 3.43
C LEU A 57 6.41 1.03 2.51
N TYR A 58 5.13 1.37 2.34
CA TYR A 58 4.25 0.70 1.37
C TYR A 58 4.81 0.78 -0.06
N ILE A 59 5.23 1.96 -0.54
CA ILE A 59 5.84 2.11 -1.88
C ILE A 59 7.11 1.26 -2.02
N VAL A 60 7.98 1.25 -1.01
CA VAL A 60 9.20 0.43 -0.99
C VAL A 60 8.85 -1.06 -1.09
N PHE A 61 7.82 -1.52 -0.37
CA PHE A 61 7.34 -2.89 -0.49
C PHE A 61 6.86 -3.22 -1.92
N ILE A 62 6.12 -2.32 -2.56
CA ILE A 62 5.64 -2.51 -3.95
C ILE A 62 6.83 -2.62 -4.92
N ILE A 63 7.85 -1.78 -4.77
CA ILE A 63 9.07 -1.84 -5.60
C ILE A 63 9.78 -3.19 -5.38
N GLY A 64 9.92 -3.63 -4.12
CA GLY A 64 10.51 -4.93 -3.80
C GLY A 64 9.74 -6.10 -4.41
N LEU A 65 8.40 -6.07 -4.36
CA LEU A 65 7.54 -7.07 -4.99
C LEU A 65 7.75 -7.12 -6.51
N MET A 66 7.82 -5.97 -7.18
CA MET A 66 8.13 -5.91 -8.61
C MET A 66 9.51 -6.51 -8.93
N ALA A 67 10.53 -6.26 -8.10
CA ALA A 67 11.86 -6.84 -8.31
C ALA A 67 11.85 -8.38 -8.21
N ILE A 68 11.13 -8.93 -7.22
CA ILE A 68 10.94 -10.39 -7.04
C ILE A 68 10.25 -11.00 -8.26
N LEU A 69 9.22 -10.33 -8.80
CA LEU A 69 8.50 -10.78 -10.00
C LEU A 69 9.36 -10.74 -11.27
N ILE A 70 10.23 -9.72 -11.39
CA ILE A 70 11.06 -9.50 -12.57
C ILE A 70 12.28 -10.44 -12.60
N TYR A 71 12.81 -10.83 -11.43
CA TYR A 71 13.98 -11.69 -11.30
C TYR A 71 13.96 -12.95 -12.19
N PRO A 72 12.96 -13.85 -12.12
CA PRO A 72 12.97 -15.08 -12.92
C PRO A 72 12.89 -14.81 -14.42
N ILE A 73 12.32 -13.68 -14.85
CA ILE A 73 12.25 -13.25 -16.25
C ILE A 73 13.65 -12.89 -16.75
N ILE A 74 14.36 -12.06 -15.99
CA ILE A 74 15.71 -11.60 -16.35
C ILE A 74 16.70 -12.78 -16.30
N ALA A 75 16.71 -13.50 -15.18
CA ALA A 75 17.65 -14.60 -14.94
C ALA A 75 17.51 -15.71 -16.01
N ARG A 76 16.27 -16.12 -16.31
CA ARG A 76 16.04 -17.13 -17.35
C ARG A 76 16.44 -16.63 -18.74
N ASN A 77 16.17 -15.36 -19.06
CA ASN A 77 16.58 -14.80 -20.35
C ASN A 77 18.11 -14.71 -20.49
N GLN A 78 18.84 -14.50 -19.39
CA GLN A 78 20.30 -14.56 -19.38
C GLN A 78 20.80 -16.00 -19.58
N ASP A 79 20.25 -16.97 -18.85
CA ASP A 79 20.60 -18.39 -19.02
C ASP A 79 20.39 -18.88 -20.46
N LYS A 80 19.31 -18.42 -21.13
CA LYS A 80 19.07 -18.71 -22.55
C LYS A 80 20.16 -18.12 -23.45
N LYS A 81 20.53 -16.85 -23.23
CA LYS A 81 21.56 -16.17 -24.04
C LYS A 81 22.94 -16.82 -23.87
N GLU A 82 23.23 -17.30 -22.68
CA GLU A 82 24.52 -17.95 -22.35
C GLU A 82 24.52 -19.47 -22.61
N ASN A 83 23.46 -20.02 -23.20
CA ASN A 83 23.27 -21.47 -23.42
C ASN A 83 23.41 -22.31 -22.12
N ARG A 84 23.04 -21.73 -20.97
CA ARG A 84 23.04 -22.37 -19.65
C ARG A 84 21.66 -22.89 -19.23
N GLU A 85 20.63 -22.68 -20.05
CA GLU A 85 19.29 -23.20 -19.77
C GLU A 85 19.30 -24.75 -19.83
N THR A 86 19.09 -25.40 -18.69
CA THR A 86 19.00 -26.85 -18.56
C THR A 86 17.63 -27.25 -18.01
N LYS A 87 17.33 -28.55 -17.98
CA LYS A 87 16.11 -29.06 -17.31
C LYS A 87 16.06 -28.65 -15.83
N PHE A 88 17.22 -28.65 -15.16
CA PHE A 88 17.30 -28.28 -13.74
C PHE A 88 17.01 -26.80 -13.52
N THR A 89 17.57 -25.90 -14.34
CA THR A 89 17.28 -24.46 -14.21
C THR A 89 15.81 -24.16 -14.54
N LEU A 90 15.20 -24.87 -15.50
CA LEU A 90 13.76 -24.77 -15.77
C LEU A 90 12.90 -25.20 -14.58
N ILE A 91 13.24 -26.32 -13.92
CA ILE A 91 12.54 -26.78 -12.71
C ILE A 91 12.67 -25.75 -11.59
N PHE A 92 13.86 -25.17 -11.42
CA PHE A 92 14.09 -24.10 -10.45
C PHE A 92 13.18 -22.89 -10.71
N TYR A 93 13.16 -22.36 -11.94
CA TYR A 93 12.29 -21.24 -12.29
C TYR A 93 10.81 -21.60 -12.12
N PHE A 94 10.41 -22.84 -12.43
CA PHE A 94 9.04 -23.29 -12.25
C PHE A 94 8.64 -23.33 -10.78
N GLY A 95 9.50 -23.89 -9.92
CA GLY A 95 9.32 -23.90 -8.46
C GLY A 95 9.29 -22.49 -7.87
N TYR A 96 10.14 -21.58 -8.35
CA TYR A 96 10.13 -20.18 -7.96
C TYR A 96 8.79 -19.51 -8.30
N MET A 97 8.32 -19.68 -9.54
CA MET A 97 7.04 -19.12 -10.00
C MET A 97 5.83 -19.74 -9.30
N LEU A 98 5.90 -21.01 -8.90
CA LEU A 98 4.89 -21.66 -8.05
C LEU A 98 4.72 -20.93 -6.71
N ILE A 99 5.83 -20.71 -6.00
CA ILE A 99 5.82 -20.10 -4.67
C ILE A 99 5.44 -18.63 -4.77
N ILE A 100 6.10 -17.86 -5.64
CA ILE A 100 5.81 -16.44 -5.80
C ILE A 100 4.41 -16.22 -6.37
N GLY A 101 3.95 -17.05 -7.30
CA GLY A 101 2.59 -16.99 -7.83
C GLY A 101 1.54 -17.18 -6.74
N ALA A 102 1.76 -18.09 -5.78
CA ALA A 102 0.88 -18.25 -4.62
C ALA A 102 0.88 -17.01 -3.72
N CYS A 103 2.04 -16.43 -3.41
CA CYS A 103 2.11 -15.22 -2.59
C CYS A 103 1.41 -14.02 -3.25
N ILE A 104 1.69 -13.80 -4.54
CA ILE A 104 1.16 -12.64 -5.29
C ILE A 104 -0.34 -12.77 -5.53
N SER A 105 -0.84 -13.98 -5.74
CA SER A 105 -2.27 -14.18 -5.90
C SER A 105 -3.07 -13.91 -4.62
N VAL A 106 -2.53 -14.26 -3.44
CA VAL A 106 -3.12 -13.82 -2.16
C VAL A 106 -3.11 -12.30 -2.06
N LEU A 107 -2.00 -11.65 -2.41
CA LEU A 107 -1.91 -10.17 -2.40
C LEU A 107 -2.92 -9.53 -3.36
N ASN A 108 -3.09 -10.07 -4.57
CA ASN A 108 -4.07 -9.57 -5.54
C ASN A 108 -5.51 -9.70 -5.07
N VAL A 109 -5.83 -10.76 -4.31
CA VAL A 109 -7.12 -10.86 -3.61
C VAL A 109 -7.27 -9.77 -2.54
N CYS A 110 -6.23 -9.51 -1.75
CA CYS A 110 -6.24 -8.40 -0.78
C CYS A 110 -6.39 -7.03 -1.47
N PHE A 111 -5.74 -6.82 -2.61
CA PHE A 111 -5.86 -5.61 -3.42
C PHE A 111 -7.29 -5.43 -3.95
N LEU A 112 -7.90 -6.51 -4.46
CA LEU A 112 -9.29 -6.49 -4.87
C LEU A 112 -10.22 -6.12 -3.70
N ASP A 113 -10.07 -6.77 -2.55
CA ASP A 113 -10.88 -6.47 -1.35
C ASP A 113 -10.71 -5.00 -0.90
N ALA A 114 -9.50 -4.44 -1.00
CA ALA A 114 -9.22 -3.05 -0.67
C ALA A 114 -9.92 -2.07 -1.63
N ILE A 115 -9.90 -2.36 -2.93
CA ILE A 115 -10.59 -1.56 -3.96
C ILE A 115 -12.10 -1.61 -3.73
N LEU A 116 -12.67 -2.80 -3.53
CA LEU A 116 -14.12 -2.98 -3.36
C LEU A 116 -14.66 -2.26 -2.13
N LYS A 117 -13.92 -2.30 -1.01
CA LYS A 117 -14.26 -1.53 0.19
C LYS A 117 -14.29 -0.02 -0.07
N ASN A 118 -13.44 0.49 -0.96
CA ASN A 118 -13.35 1.91 -1.25
C ASN A 118 -14.47 2.40 -2.18
N ILE A 119 -14.87 1.59 -3.17
CA ILE A 119 -15.87 1.99 -4.19
C ILE A 119 -17.32 1.70 -3.72
N SER A 120 -17.52 1.08 -2.54
CA SER A 120 -18.85 0.72 -2.02
C SER A 120 -19.69 -0.16 -2.96
N ILE A 121 -19.06 -0.84 -3.93
CA ILE A 121 -19.72 -1.82 -4.81
C ILE A 121 -19.80 -3.13 -4.03
N ASN A 122 -20.84 -3.23 -3.19
CA ASN A 122 -20.92 -4.27 -2.16
C ASN A 122 -21.94 -5.39 -2.47
N ILE A 123 -22.58 -5.39 -3.64
CA ILE A 123 -23.67 -6.34 -3.93
C ILE A 123 -23.17 -7.53 -4.76
N PHE A 124 -22.60 -7.31 -5.95
CA PHE A 124 -22.27 -8.42 -6.86
C PHE A 124 -21.04 -9.26 -6.45
N VAL A 125 -19.97 -8.62 -5.97
CA VAL A 125 -18.74 -9.35 -5.57
C VAL A 125 -18.89 -10.00 -4.20
N ASN A 126 -19.74 -9.47 -3.33
CA ASN A 126 -19.93 -10.05 -2.00
C ASN A 126 -20.78 -11.34 -2.07
N GLU A 127 -21.78 -11.39 -2.96
CA GLU A 127 -22.60 -12.59 -3.21
C GLU A 127 -21.80 -13.73 -3.87
N ASN A 128 -20.86 -13.41 -4.78
CA ASN A 128 -20.02 -14.39 -5.48
C ASN A 128 -18.54 -14.38 -5.04
N GLY A 129 -18.26 -13.90 -3.83
CA GLY A 129 -16.89 -13.54 -3.42
C GLY A 129 -15.88 -14.67 -3.50
N ILE A 130 -16.31 -15.92 -3.27
CA ILE A 130 -15.44 -17.09 -3.41
C ILE A 130 -15.03 -17.30 -4.87
N ILE A 131 -15.99 -17.25 -5.80
CA ILE A 131 -15.75 -17.47 -7.24
C ILE A 131 -14.82 -16.38 -7.79
N THR A 132 -15.08 -15.11 -7.44
CA THR A 132 -14.22 -13.99 -7.87
C THR A 132 -12.79 -14.14 -7.36
N ARG A 133 -12.60 -14.55 -6.10
CA ARG A 133 -11.27 -14.78 -5.53
C ARG A 133 -10.53 -15.93 -6.22
N VAL A 134 -11.20 -17.08 -6.43
CA VAL A 134 -10.65 -18.23 -7.18
C VAL A 134 -10.24 -17.81 -8.59
N PHE A 135 -11.05 -16.97 -9.25
CA PHE A 135 -10.73 -16.45 -10.57
C PHE A 135 -9.49 -15.55 -10.57
N VAL A 136 -9.33 -14.67 -9.57
CA VAL A 136 -8.10 -13.87 -9.40
C VAL A 136 -6.88 -14.76 -9.18
N TYR A 137 -6.99 -15.79 -8.33
CA TYR A 137 -5.91 -16.78 -8.15
C TYR A 137 -5.47 -17.39 -9.48
N PHE A 138 -6.44 -17.85 -10.28
CA PHE A 138 -6.18 -18.45 -11.58
C PHE A 138 -5.52 -17.48 -12.56
N ILE A 139 -6.07 -16.25 -12.70
CA ILE A 139 -5.52 -15.23 -13.61
C ILE A 139 -4.08 -14.90 -13.27
N THR A 140 -3.80 -14.62 -12.00
CA THR A 140 -2.45 -14.24 -11.57
C THR A 140 -1.46 -15.37 -11.84
N TYR A 141 -1.85 -16.61 -11.55
CA TYR A 141 -0.99 -17.76 -11.76
C TYR A 141 -0.69 -17.99 -13.25
N VAL A 142 -1.72 -17.90 -14.10
CA VAL A 142 -1.57 -18.04 -15.56
C VAL A 142 -0.75 -16.90 -16.15
N GLY A 143 -0.97 -15.66 -15.71
CA GLY A 143 -0.22 -14.49 -16.15
C GLY A 143 1.28 -14.64 -15.86
N LEU A 144 1.61 -14.96 -14.60
CA LEU A 144 2.99 -15.12 -14.14
C LEU A 144 3.70 -16.31 -14.79
N MET A 145 3.07 -17.50 -14.81
CA MET A 145 3.63 -18.68 -15.47
C MET A 145 3.78 -18.46 -16.98
N GLY A 146 2.77 -17.84 -17.60
CA GLY A 146 2.79 -17.50 -19.00
C GLY A 146 3.97 -16.58 -19.33
N LEU A 147 4.18 -15.51 -18.55
CA LEU A 147 5.26 -14.56 -18.78
C LEU A 147 6.63 -15.25 -18.84
N VAL A 148 6.89 -16.17 -17.90
CA VAL A 148 8.15 -16.90 -17.88
C VAL A 148 8.16 -17.95 -18.98
N PHE A 149 7.17 -18.83 -19.12
CA PHE A 149 7.25 -20.08 -19.89
C PHE A 149 6.57 -20.10 -21.27
N LEU A 150 6.04 -18.98 -21.77
CA LEU A 150 5.30 -18.92 -23.05
C LEU A 150 6.07 -19.54 -24.23
N ASP A 151 7.39 -19.39 -24.26
CA ASP A 151 8.24 -19.90 -25.32
C ASP A 151 8.31 -21.44 -25.37
N LYS A 152 8.16 -22.11 -24.22
CA LYS A 152 8.20 -23.59 -24.09
C LYS A 152 6.87 -24.27 -24.39
N ILE A 153 5.79 -23.51 -24.53
CA ILE A 153 4.49 -24.04 -24.90
C ILE A 153 4.53 -24.51 -26.36
N ASN A 154 4.43 -25.83 -26.58
CA ASN A 154 4.48 -26.45 -27.90
C ASN A 154 3.07 -26.51 -28.52
N ILE A 155 2.66 -25.41 -29.16
CA ILE A 155 1.33 -25.24 -29.76
C ILE A 155 1.49 -24.63 -31.18
N LEU A 156 0.53 -24.91 -32.06
CA LEU A 156 0.37 -24.27 -33.39
C LEU A 156 0.57 -22.74 -33.34
N LYS A 157 1.25 -22.19 -34.36
CA LYS A 157 1.64 -20.77 -34.43
C LYS A 157 0.47 -19.78 -34.24
N LYS A 158 -0.72 -20.11 -34.78
CA LYS A 158 -1.94 -19.29 -34.63
C LYS A 158 -2.44 -19.30 -33.17
N SER A 159 -2.48 -20.46 -32.55
CA SER A 159 -2.91 -20.63 -31.16
C SER A 159 -1.88 -20.05 -30.17
N LYS A 160 -0.58 -20.05 -30.50
CA LYS A 160 0.46 -19.38 -29.69
C LYS A 160 0.22 -17.86 -29.57
N LYS A 161 -0.27 -17.21 -30.64
CA LYS A 161 -0.66 -15.78 -30.58
C LYS A 161 -1.83 -15.55 -29.64
N ILE A 162 -2.84 -16.42 -29.66
CA ILE A 162 -4.02 -16.34 -28.78
C ILE A 162 -3.60 -16.52 -27.32
N VAL A 163 -2.78 -17.54 -27.03
CA VAL A 163 -2.24 -17.76 -25.68
C VAL A 163 -1.40 -16.58 -25.21
N SER A 164 -0.55 -16.02 -26.07
CA SER A 164 0.23 -14.82 -25.76
C SER A 164 -0.66 -13.63 -25.41
N LEU A 165 -1.72 -13.40 -26.18
CA LEU A 165 -2.67 -12.32 -25.91
C LEU A 165 -3.38 -12.53 -24.56
N PHE A 166 -3.80 -13.76 -24.27
CA PHE A 166 -4.42 -14.10 -23.00
C PHE A 166 -3.48 -13.85 -21.81
N VAL A 167 -2.21 -14.25 -21.91
CA VAL A 167 -1.19 -13.97 -20.88
C VAL A 167 -0.99 -12.47 -20.68
N ILE A 168 -0.96 -11.68 -21.75
CA ILE A 168 -0.86 -10.22 -21.67
C ILE A 168 -2.07 -9.63 -20.92
N ILE A 169 -3.28 -10.12 -21.21
CA ILE A 169 -4.50 -9.71 -20.51
C ILE A 169 -4.38 -10.03 -19.01
N CYS A 170 -3.95 -11.24 -18.64
CA CYS A 170 -3.76 -11.62 -17.24
C CYS A 170 -2.80 -10.68 -16.51
N ILE A 171 -1.62 -10.42 -17.08
CA ILE A 171 -0.61 -9.51 -16.50
C ILE A 171 -1.16 -8.09 -16.39
N SER A 172 -1.94 -7.65 -17.39
CA SER A 172 -2.53 -6.31 -17.39
C SER A 172 -3.56 -6.16 -16.27
N LEU A 173 -4.36 -7.19 -16.00
CA LEU A 173 -5.29 -7.23 -14.88
C LEU A 173 -4.56 -7.21 -13.53
N ASP A 174 -3.48 -7.98 -13.38
CA ASP A 174 -2.65 -7.96 -12.16
C ASP A 174 -2.06 -6.55 -11.92
N ALA A 175 -1.55 -5.91 -12.98
CA ALA A 175 -1.02 -4.54 -12.89
C ALA A 175 -2.11 -3.53 -12.51
N LEU A 176 -3.33 -3.67 -13.05
CA LEU A 176 -4.46 -2.81 -12.69
C LEU A 176 -4.87 -2.98 -11.22
N LEU A 177 -4.87 -4.20 -10.68
CA LEU A 177 -5.15 -4.44 -9.25
C LEU A 177 -4.09 -3.78 -8.36
N LEU A 178 -2.82 -3.88 -8.73
CA LEU A 178 -1.71 -3.26 -8.01
C LEU A 178 -1.80 -1.72 -8.04
N ILE A 179 -2.04 -1.13 -9.21
CA ILE A 179 -2.16 0.33 -9.38
C ILE A 179 -3.41 0.84 -8.65
N GLY A 180 -4.54 0.17 -8.81
CA GLY A 180 -5.81 0.56 -8.18
C GLY A 180 -5.74 0.51 -6.66
N SER A 181 -5.17 -0.55 -6.09
CA SER A 181 -5.01 -0.67 -4.64
C SER A 181 -4.01 0.34 -4.07
N THR A 182 -2.89 0.57 -4.77
CA THR A 182 -1.91 1.61 -4.42
C THR A 182 -2.56 2.98 -4.43
N GLY A 183 -3.37 3.29 -5.45
CA GLY A 183 -4.18 4.50 -5.50
C GLY A 183 -5.09 4.64 -4.28
N CYS A 184 -5.81 3.58 -3.90
CA CYS A 184 -6.68 3.58 -2.72
C CYS A 184 -5.93 3.79 -1.40
N VAL A 185 -4.72 3.26 -1.26
CA VAL A 185 -3.89 3.44 -0.05
C VAL A 185 -3.34 4.86 0.02
N LEU A 186 -2.83 5.38 -1.09
CA LEU A 186 -2.23 6.71 -1.17
C LEU A 186 -3.28 7.83 -1.10
N SER A 187 -4.50 7.59 -1.58
CA SER A 187 -5.59 8.57 -1.59
C SER A 187 -6.27 8.78 -0.24
N LYS A 188 -5.97 7.95 0.78
CA LYS A 188 -6.56 8.11 2.12
C LYS A 188 -6.20 9.49 2.69
N SER A 189 -7.23 10.29 2.90
CA SER A 189 -7.16 11.63 3.44
C SER A 189 -7.44 11.64 4.95
N ILE A 190 -7.24 12.79 5.61
CA ILE A 190 -7.63 12.97 7.00
C ILE A 190 -9.13 12.74 7.23
N LYS A 191 -9.96 12.98 6.19
CA LYS A 191 -11.42 12.80 6.24
C LYS A 191 -11.81 11.32 6.34
N ASP A 192 -10.93 10.41 5.93
CA ASP A 192 -11.11 8.95 5.96
C ASP A 192 -10.51 8.30 7.23
N LYS A 193 -9.89 9.11 8.11
CA LYS A 193 -9.31 8.63 9.37
C LYS A 193 -10.41 8.14 10.29
N SER A 194 -10.36 6.84 10.61
CA SER A 194 -11.30 6.15 11.52
C SER A 194 -10.63 5.62 12.78
N ASN A 195 -9.32 5.38 12.76
CA ASN A 195 -8.57 4.99 13.94
C ASN A 195 -8.05 6.24 14.66
N TYR A 196 -8.38 6.35 15.93
CA TYR A 196 -7.91 7.44 16.78
C TYR A 196 -7.37 6.91 18.10
N GLU A 197 -6.39 7.59 18.64
CA GLU A 197 -5.97 7.38 20.02
C GLU A 197 -6.86 8.23 20.93
N ILE A 198 -7.41 7.61 21.96
CA ILE A 198 -8.32 8.22 22.93
C ILE A 198 -7.58 8.33 24.25
N MET A 199 -7.50 9.55 24.78
CA MET A 199 -6.96 9.87 26.09
C MET A 199 -8.08 9.99 27.13
N TYR A 200 -7.87 9.39 28.28
CA TYR A 200 -8.80 9.37 29.41
C TYR A 200 -8.23 10.17 30.59
N VAL A 201 -8.91 11.26 30.96
CA VAL A 201 -8.53 12.15 32.07
C VAL A 201 -9.77 12.50 32.89
N ASN A 202 -9.75 12.24 34.20
CA ASN A 202 -10.85 12.59 35.13
C ASN A 202 -12.26 12.19 34.61
N ASN A 203 -12.40 10.95 34.16
CA ASN A 203 -13.63 10.38 33.55
C ASN A 203 -14.13 11.09 32.28
N LYS A 204 -13.34 11.97 31.68
CA LYS A 204 -13.60 12.59 30.37
C LYS A 204 -12.73 11.93 29.30
N LYS A 205 -13.27 11.87 28.09
CA LYS A 205 -12.58 11.37 26.91
C LYS A 205 -12.11 12.52 26.06
N TYR A 206 -10.88 12.40 25.57
CA TYR A 206 -10.28 13.31 24.60
C TYR A 206 -9.77 12.47 23.44
N VAL A 207 -9.91 12.99 22.22
CA VAL A 207 -9.31 12.38 21.04
C VAL A 207 -7.99 13.07 20.75
N VAL A 208 -6.95 12.29 20.57
CA VAL A 208 -5.63 12.75 20.18
C VAL A 208 -5.62 13.00 18.67
N LEU A 209 -5.29 14.22 18.28
CA LEU A 209 -5.27 14.63 16.87
C LEU A 209 -3.86 14.67 16.30
N SER A 210 -2.87 15.15 17.08
CA SER A 210 -1.46 15.24 16.68
C SER A 210 -0.54 15.35 17.90
N GLU A 211 0.76 15.23 17.68
CA GLU A 211 1.80 15.56 18.65
C GLU A 211 2.51 16.84 18.17
N TYR A 212 2.79 17.78 19.08
CA TYR A 212 3.39 19.08 18.81
C TYR A 212 4.25 19.51 19.99
N ASP A 213 5.54 19.75 19.77
CA ASP A 213 6.52 20.16 20.80
C ASP A 213 6.43 19.30 22.08
N ASP A 214 6.55 17.97 21.92
CA ASP A 214 6.47 16.95 22.99
C ASP A 214 5.14 16.89 23.76
N LYS A 215 4.13 17.64 23.29
CA LYS A 215 2.76 17.63 23.81
C LYS A 215 1.81 17.01 22.82
N ILE A 216 0.68 16.56 23.34
CA ILE A 216 -0.40 16.01 22.57
C ILE A 216 -1.45 17.09 22.35
N LEU A 217 -1.78 17.37 21.09
CA LEU A 217 -2.97 18.11 20.72
C LEU A 217 -4.18 17.18 20.85
N ALA A 218 -5.04 17.46 21.81
CA ALA A 218 -6.24 16.67 22.05
C ALA A 218 -7.50 17.55 22.12
N VAL A 219 -8.64 17.00 21.72
CA VAL A 219 -9.94 17.68 21.78
C VAL A 219 -10.95 16.84 22.54
N PRO A 220 -11.89 17.44 23.29
CA PRO A 220 -12.93 16.69 23.98
C PRO A 220 -13.77 15.84 23.01
N LEU A 221 -13.94 14.58 23.36
CA LEU A 221 -14.77 13.62 22.63
C LEU A 221 -16.10 13.43 23.36
N ARG A 222 -17.20 13.55 22.63
CA ARG A 222 -18.55 13.21 23.09
C ARG A 222 -19.26 12.33 22.08
N ILE A 223 -20.15 11.49 22.57
CA ILE A 223 -21.02 10.66 21.72
C ILE A 223 -22.43 11.25 21.81
N GLY A 224 -22.97 11.65 20.66
CA GLY A 224 -24.34 12.14 20.53
C GLY A 224 -25.38 11.06 20.82
N LYS A 225 -26.64 11.46 20.98
CA LYS A 225 -27.75 10.53 21.28
C LYS A 225 -27.99 9.49 20.18
N ASP A 226 -27.56 9.78 18.97
CA ASP A 226 -27.60 8.95 17.75
C ASP A 226 -26.34 8.09 17.54
N GLY A 227 -25.43 8.08 18.52
CA GLY A 227 -24.13 7.40 18.42
C GLY A 227 -23.12 8.13 17.54
N GLN A 228 -23.37 9.38 17.15
CA GLN A 228 -22.44 10.18 16.37
C GLN A 228 -21.27 10.66 17.24
N TYR A 229 -20.04 10.46 16.80
CA TYR A 229 -18.86 11.01 17.46
C TYR A 229 -18.77 12.51 17.18
N ILE A 230 -18.57 13.32 18.23
CA ILE A 230 -18.47 14.77 18.17
C ILE A 230 -17.13 15.19 18.76
N PHE A 231 -16.33 15.89 17.96
CA PHE A 231 -15.04 16.44 18.36
C PHE A 231 -15.20 17.95 18.57
N SER A 232 -15.06 18.41 19.81
CA SER A 232 -15.13 19.84 20.13
C SER A 232 -13.78 20.53 19.87
N THR A 233 -13.46 20.76 18.61
CA THR A 233 -12.15 21.30 18.18
C THR A 233 -11.94 22.75 18.58
N SER A 234 -13.00 23.52 18.83
CA SER A 234 -12.91 24.86 19.44
C SER A 234 -12.33 24.84 20.87
N LYS A 235 -12.28 23.68 21.53
CA LYS A 235 -11.76 23.47 22.89
C LYS A 235 -10.50 22.58 22.88
N TYR A 236 -9.67 22.73 21.86
CA TYR A 236 -8.41 22.00 21.79
C TYR A 236 -7.46 22.39 22.92
N GLU A 237 -6.72 21.41 23.43
CA GLU A 237 -5.82 21.54 24.55
C GLU A 237 -4.52 20.79 24.26
N PHE A 238 -3.42 21.24 24.86
CA PHE A 238 -2.13 20.57 24.80
C PHE A 238 -1.85 19.85 26.12
N TRP A 239 -1.56 18.56 26.04
CA TRP A 239 -1.37 17.68 27.20
C TRP A 239 -0.01 17.01 27.15
N ASP A 240 0.66 16.83 28.30
CA ASP A 240 1.83 15.95 28.34
C ASP A 240 1.36 14.49 28.31
N ARG A 241 2.12 13.62 27.63
CA ARG A 241 1.83 12.18 27.48
C ARG A 241 1.64 11.43 28.81
N LEU A 242 2.17 11.95 29.91
CA LEU A 242 2.09 11.31 31.23
C LEU A 242 0.76 11.59 31.96
N GLN A 243 -0.06 12.53 31.48
CA GLN A 243 -1.23 13.03 32.21
C GLN A 243 -2.50 12.20 32.01
N GLY A 244 -2.47 11.15 31.16
CA GLY A 244 -3.65 10.37 30.83
C GLY A 244 -3.37 8.89 30.57
N LYS A 245 -4.44 8.11 30.47
CA LYS A 245 -4.39 6.74 29.93
C LYS A 245 -4.82 6.77 28.48
N PHE A 246 -4.14 5.99 27.64
CA PHE A 246 -4.34 6.00 26.19
C PHE A 246 -4.88 4.67 25.70
N LYS A 247 -5.74 4.71 24.69
CA LYS A 247 -6.26 3.53 24.00
C LYS A 247 -6.58 3.86 22.56
N PHE A 248 -6.16 3.00 21.64
CA PHE A 248 -6.60 3.08 20.25
C PHE A 248 -8.04 2.56 20.11
N GLU A 249 -8.89 3.37 19.47
CA GLU A 249 -10.26 3.03 19.15
C GLU A 249 -10.54 3.30 17.67
N LYS A 250 -11.21 2.35 17.03
CA LYS A 250 -11.74 2.50 15.68
C LYS A 250 -13.15 3.06 15.77
N LEU A 251 -13.38 4.20 15.14
CA LEU A 251 -14.70 4.82 15.05
C LEU A 251 -15.45 4.25 13.86
N ASP A 252 -16.68 3.80 14.10
CA ASP A 252 -17.54 3.22 13.07
C ASP A 252 -18.19 4.26 12.16
N LYS A 253 -18.17 5.54 12.58
CA LYS A 253 -18.72 6.68 11.83
C LYS A 253 -17.72 7.83 11.83
N ARG A 254 -17.68 8.59 10.73
CA ARG A 254 -16.88 9.82 10.63
C ARG A 254 -17.31 10.81 11.71
N PRO A 255 -16.38 11.45 12.45
CA PRO A 255 -16.74 12.40 13.49
C PRO A 255 -17.29 13.71 12.91
N LYS A 256 -18.20 14.34 13.66
CA LYS A 256 -18.67 15.71 13.43
C LYS A 256 -17.74 16.67 14.18
N ILE A 257 -17.35 17.75 13.52
CA ILE A 257 -16.44 18.77 14.06
C ILE A 257 -17.25 19.96 14.57
N GLU A 258 -16.97 20.41 15.80
CA GLU A 258 -17.65 21.52 16.49
C GLU A 258 -16.69 22.50 17.20
#